data_AF-A0A143XER3-F1
#
_entry.id   AF-A0A143XER3-F1
#
_cell.length_a   1.000
_cell.length_b   1.000
_cell.length_c   1.000
_cell.angle_alpha   90.00
_cell.angle_beta   90.00
_cell.angle_gamma   90.00
#
_symmetry.space_group_name_H-M   'P 1'
#
loop_
_entity.id
_entity.type
_entity.pdbx_description
1 polymer ?
#
loop_
_entity_poly.entity_id
_entity_poly.type
_entity_poly.pdbx_seq_one_letter_code
_entity_poly.pdbx_strand_id
1 'polypeptide(L)'
;MDTYKSGGDDTSGHNWERTRRMGVNTLAFGLPQHKIFYEIDADCIGITGEILWKLNKQWADVIAESGTPLFVSAKPGVLTEQEKEELHQIMLKASEQKKHKIPIDWEENDCPEVWEDEKEKIQYCWYEEQGTTLESKQEMYRIYIPVA
;
A
#
# COMPACT_ATOMS: atom_id res chain seq x y z
N MET A 1 -2.82 25.78 0.02
CA MET A 1 -3.85 25.05 0.80
C MET A 1 -3.76 23.66 0.24
N ASP A 2 -2.99 22.81 0.89
CA ASP A 2 -2.61 21.52 0.32
C ASP A 2 -3.82 20.60 0.44
N THR A 3 -4.40 20.25 -0.71
CA THR A 3 -5.61 19.42 -0.77
C THR A 3 -5.20 17.97 -0.97
N TYR A 4 -5.45 17.15 0.04
CA TYR A 4 -5.36 15.69 -0.05
C TYR A 4 -6.69 15.12 -0.53
N LYS A 5 -6.63 14.07 -1.35
CA LYS A 5 -7.82 13.29 -1.71
C LYS A 5 -7.60 11.84 -1.31
N SER A 6 -8.40 11.37 -0.36
CA SER A 6 -8.65 9.94 -0.19
C SER A 6 -9.58 9.52 -1.35
N GLY A 7 -8.99 8.83 -2.34
CA GLY A 7 -9.65 8.46 -3.59
C GLY A 7 -10.21 7.04 -3.61
N GLY A 8 -9.94 6.25 -2.54
CA GLY A 8 -10.21 4.82 -2.45
C GLY A 8 -11.08 4.42 -1.25
N ASP A 9 -11.39 3.13 -1.17
CA ASP A 9 -12.05 2.50 -0.01
C ASP A 9 -11.01 2.23 1.09
N ASP A 10 -11.43 2.19 2.37
CA ASP A 10 -10.49 2.16 3.50
C ASP A 10 -9.57 0.92 3.47
N THR A 11 -8.31 1.10 3.88
CA THR A 11 -7.42 -0.02 4.22
C THR A 11 -7.83 -0.64 5.56
N SER A 12 -7.20 -1.74 5.95
CA SER A 12 -7.48 -2.41 7.21
C SER A 12 -6.21 -2.76 7.95
N GLY A 13 -6.23 -2.54 9.26
CA GLY A 13 -5.22 -3.06 10.17
C GLY A 13 -5.44 -4.52 10.58
N HIS A 14 -6.56 -5.12 10.17
CA HIS A 14 -6.97 -6.48 10.57
C HIS A 14 -6.91 -7.46 9.39
N ASN A 15 -7.34 -7.00 8.21
CA ASN A 15 -7.48 -7.82 7.00
C ASN A 15 -6.53 -7.29 5.91
N TRP A 16 -5.45 -8.04 5.67
CA TRP A 16 -4.46 -7.67 4.67
C TRP A 16 -5.01 -7.64 3.24
N GLU A 17 -5.91 -8.55 2.88
CA GLU A 17 -6.48 -8.62 1.53
C GLU A 17 -7.23 -7.33 1.16
N ARG A 18 -7.93 -6.74 2.14
CA ARG A 18 -8.57 -5.42 1.96
C ARG A 18 -7.53 -4.33 1.67
N THR A 19 -6.44 -4.28 2.46
CA THR A 19 -5.35 -3.32 2.25
C THR A 19 -4.66 -3.51 0.91
N ARG A 20 -4.34 -4.77 0.55
CA ARG A 20 -3.76 -5.13 -0.75
C ARG A 20 -4.63 -4.64 -1.90
N ARG A 21 -5.93 -4.98 -1.90
CA ARG A 21 -6.83 -4.64 -3.00
C ARG A 21 -7.14 -3.15 -3.08
N MET A 22 -7.45 -2.51 -1.97
CA MET A 22 -7.91 -1.12 -1.99
C MET A 22 -6.74 -0.14 -1.97
N GLY A 23 -5.74 -0.36 -1.11
CA GLY A 23 -4.59 0.53 -0.94
C GLY A 23 -3.70 0.55 -2.19
N VAL A 24 -3.21 -0.61 -2.63
CA VAL A 24 -2.29 -0.70 -3.78
C VAL A 24 -2.95 -0.16 -5.05
N ASN A 25 -4.23 -0.48 -5.26
CA ASN A 25 -5.00 0.04 -6.39
C ASN A 25 -5.14 1.58 -6.32
N THR A 26 -5.53 2.11 -5.17
CA THR A 26 -5.67 3.57 -4.97
C THR A 26 -4.37 4.30 -5.26
N LEU A 27 -3.24 3.77 -4.77
CA LEU A 27 -1.93 4.32 -5.05
C LEU A 27 -1.59 4.26 -6.54
N ALA A 28 -1.63 3.06 -7.13
CA ALA A 28 -1.23 2.82 -8.51
C ALA A 28 -2.00 3.66 -9.53
N PHE A 29 -3.33 3.62 -9.47
CA PHE A 29 -4.20 4.29 -10.45
C PHE A 29 -4.44 5.75 -10.10
N GLY A 30 -4.17 6.16 -8.86
CA GLY A 30 -4.16 7.55 -8.47
C GLY A 30 -2.94 8.29 -8.99
N LEU A 31 -1.75 7.66 -8.96
CA LEU A 31 -0.44 8.32 -9.13
C LEU A 31 -0.32 9.33 -10.28
N PRO A 32 -0.89 9.09 -11.48
CA PRO A 32 -0.87 10.07 -12.57
C PRO A 32 -1.51 11.43 -12.21
N GLN A 33 -2.36 11.49 -11.18
CA GLN A 33 -3.03 12.70 -10.70
C GLN A 33 -2.26 13.39 -9.56
N HIS A 34 -1.26 12.72 -8.97
CA HIS A 34 -0.48 13.22 -7.85
C HIS A 34 0.24 14.51 -8.21
N LYS A 35 0.13 15.56 -7.37
CA LYS A 35 0.75 16.89 -7.56
C LYS A 35 0.31 17.62 -8.84
N ILE A 36 -0.58 17.05 -9.64
CA ILE A 36 -1.24 17.72 -10.78
C ILE A 36 -2.58 18.30 -10.33
N PHE A 37 -3.40 17.49 -9.66
CA PHE A 37 -4.71 17.92 -9.15
C PHE A 37 -4.77 17.98 -7.63
N TYR A 38 -4.12 17.05 -6.95
CA TYR A 38 -4.11 16.92 -5.49
C TYR A 38 -2.95 16.01 -5.05
N GLU A 39 -2.70 15.96 -3.75
CA GLU A 39 -1.87 14.91 -3.18
C GLU A 39 -2.72 13.66 -2.93
N ILE A 40 -2.18 12.50 -3.31
CA ILE A 40 -2.89 11.24 -3.15
C ILE A 40 -2.67 10.77 -1.74
N ASP A 41 -3.74 10.30 -1.13
CA ASP A 41 -3.69 9.57 0.12
C ASP A 41 -4.13 8.13 -0.17
N ALA A 42 -3.20 7.19 0.01
CA ALA A 42 -3.46 5.75 -0.16
C ALA A 42 -4.01 5.09 1.13
N ASP A 43 -4.48 5.91 2.07
CA ASP A 43 -4.91 5.56 3.41
C ASP A 43 -3.77 5.04 4.30
N CYS A 44 -4.04 4.93 5.59
CA CYS A 44 -3.05 4.65 6.62
C CYS A 44 -2.48 3.23 6.53
N ILE A 45 -1.24 3.07 6.96
CA ILE A 45 -0.71 1.75 7.34
C ILE A 45 -1.33 1.36 8.69
N GLY A 46 -2.21 0.35 8.70
CA GLY A 46 -2.87 -0.17 9.90
C GLY A 46 -2.02 -1.22 10.63
N ILE A 47 -1.38 -0.84 11.73
CA ILE A 47 -0.51 -1.73 12.51
C ILE A 47 -1.19 -2.08 13.84
N THR A 48 -1.97 -3.16 13.86
CA THR A 48 -2.73 -3.63 15.04
C THR A 48 -2.12 -4.87 15.72
N GLY A 49 -1.23 -5.58 15.00
CA GLY A 49 -0.64 -6.86 15.38
C GLY A 49 -1.26 -8.08 14.70
N GLU A 50 -2.32 -7.89 13.91
CA GLU A 50 -3.01 -8.99 13.21
C GLU A 50 -2.43 -9.26 11.82
N ILE A 51 -1.95 -8.21 11.13
CA ILE A 51 -1.23 -8.34 9.86
C ILE A 51 0.26 -8.50 10.13
N LEU A 52 0.89 -9.48 9.48
CA LEU A 52 2.33 -9.71 9.56
C LEU A 52 3.11 -8.44 9.22
N TRP A 53 4.10 -8.10 10.06
CA TRP A 53 4.90 -6.89 9.86
C TRP A 53 5.54 -6.81 8.47
N LYS A 54 5.99 -7.94 7.91
CA LYS A 54 6.56 -8.00 6.55
C LYS A 54 5.64 -7.37 5.49
N LEU A 55 4.33 -7.57 5.60
CA LEU A 55 3.35 -7.04 4.64
C LEU A 55 3.16 -5.54 4.84
N ASN A 56 2.96 -5.12 6.10
CA ASN A 56 2.88 -3.70 6.46
C ASN A 56 4.15 -2.92 6.10
N LYS A 57 5.33 -3.54 6.23
CA LYS A 57 6.62 -2.97 5.84
C LYS A 57 6.70 -2.76 4.34
N GLN A 58 6.34 -3.75 3.53
CA GLN A 58 6.30 -3.61 2.06
C GLN A 58 5.31 -2.54 1.63
N TRP A 59 4.14 -2.47 2.28
CA TRP A 59 3.14 -1.45 2.00
C TRP A 59 3.64 -0.04 2.32
N ALA A 60 4.24 0.15 3.50
CA ALA A 60 4.82 1.43 3.88
C ALA A 60 5.98 1.83 2.96
N ASP A 61 6.81 0.88 2.55
CA ASP A 61 7.94 1.12 1.65
C ASP A 61 7.49 1.55 0.25
N VAL A 62 6.48 0.90 -0.35
CA VAL A 62 5.99 1.32 -1.69
C VAL A 62 5.37 2.71 -1.67
N ILE A 63 4.65 3.09 -0.59
CA ILE A 63 4.13 4.45 -0.43
C ILE A 63 5.29 5.44 -0.37
N ALA A 64 6.33 5.16 0.43
CA ALA A 64 7.50 6.02 0.53
C ALA A 64 8.24 6.15 -0.81
N GLU A 65 8.39 5.05 -1.56
CA GLU A 65 9.03 5.03 -2.88
C GLU A 65 8.18 5.68 -3.99
N SER A 66 6.86 5.76 -3.83
CA SER A 66 5.98 6.47 -4.76
C SER A 66 6.07 7.99 -4.66
N GLY A 67 6.62 8.50 -3.55
CA GLY A 67 6.69 9.93 -3.25
C GLY A 67 5.39 10.55 -2.76
N THR A 68 4.40 9.72 -2.41
CA THR A 68 3.11 10.16 -1.86
C THR A 68 3.18 10.28 -0.33
N PRO A 69 2.26 11.04 0.30
CA PRO A 69 2.07 11.07 1.74
C PRO A 69 1.95 9.68 2.37
N LEU A 70 2.68 9.47 3.47
CA LEU A 70 2.60 8.26 4.28
C LEU A 70 1.97 8.59 5.63
N PHE A 71 0.84 7.94 5.93
CA PHE A 71 0.18 8.00 7.23
C PHE A 71 0.24 6.63 7.91
N VAL A 72 0.46 6.63 9.23
CA VAL A 72 0.59 5.39 10.01
C VAL A 72 -0.37 5.43 11.19
N SER A 73 -1.18 4.39 11.30
CA SER A 73 -2.07 4.15 12.43
C SER A 73 -1.57 2.90 13.18
N ALA A 74 -0.76 3.12 14.20
CA ALA A 74 -0.08 2.04 14.93
C ALA A 74 -0.56 1.92 16.38
N LYS A 75 -0.96 0.70 16.76
CA LYS A 75 -1.28 0.34 18.15
C LYS A 75 0.03 0.26 18.97
N PRO A 76 0.15 0.98 20.10
CA PRO A 76 1.34 0.92 20.94
C PRO A 76 1.63 -0.51 21.44
N GLY A 77 2.91 -0.87 21.49
CA GLY A 77 3.38 -2.16 22.03
C GLY A 77 3.29 -3.35 21.07
N VAL A 78 2.86 -3.14 19.83
CA VAL A 78 2.80 -4.20 18.81
C VAL A 78 4.16 -4.44 18.15
N LEU A 79 4.84 -3.37 17.73
CA LEU A 79 6.12 -3.44 17.04
C LEU A 79 7.27 -3.68 18.04
N THR A 80 8.19 -4.56 17.66
CA THR A 80 9.49 -4.72 18.31
C THR A 80 10.37 -3.49 18.06
N GLU A 81 11.46 -3.34 18.80
CA GLU A 81 12.41 -2.22 18.59
C GLU A 81 13.04 -2.24 17.19
N GLN A 82 13.30 -3.43 16.64
CA GLN A 82 13.80 -3.55 15.27
C GLN A 82 12.76 -3.07 14.25
N GLU A 83 11.50 -3.47 14.40
CA GLU A 83 10.44 -3.09 13.47
C GLU A 83 10.11 -1.60 13.56
N LYS A 84 10.22 -1.01 14.76
CA LYS A 84 10.13 0.44 14.95
C LYS A 84 11.24 1.19 14.21
N GLU A 85 12.47 0.69 14.27
CA GLU A 85 13.58 1.29 13.53
C GLU A 85 13.37 1.17 12.02
N GLU A 86 12.91 0.01 11.54
CA GLU A 86 12.57 -0.16 10.12
C GLU A 86 11.47 0.82 9.68
N LEU A 87 10.41 0.96 10.47
CA LEU A 87 9.34 1.94 10.21
C LEU A 87 9.90 3.37 10.24
N HIS A 88 10.77 3.68 11.19
CA HIS A 88 11.40 5.00 11.30
C HIS A 88 12.17 5.36 10.03
N GLN A 89 12.98 4.44 9.50
CA GLN A 89 13.71 4.65 8.24
C GLN A 89 12.78 4.86 7.04
N ILE A 90 11.67 4.11 6.98
CA ILE A 90 10.64 4.29 5.95
C ILE A 90 9.98 5.67 6.08
N MET A 91 9.64 6.10 7.28
CA MET A 91 9.04 7.42 7.53
C MET A 91 10.01 8.56 7.21
N LEU A 92 11.30 8.42 7.52
CA LEU A 92 12.32 9.39 7.11
C LEU A 92 12.37 9.51 5.59
N LYS A 93 12.40 8.38 4.88
CA LYS A 93 12.35 8.33 3.41
C LYS A 93 11.09 9.02 2.87
N ALA A 94 9.93 8.67 3.41
CA ALA A 94 8.64 9.24 2.99
C ALA A 94 8.55 10.75 3.24
N SER A 95 9.14 11.24 4.33
CA SER A 95 9.13 12.67 4.68
C SER A 95 9.80 13.58 3.64
N GLU A 96 10.70 13.02 2.82
CA GLU A 96 11.33 13.78 1.76
C GLU A 96 10.45 13.94 0.52
N GLN A 97 9.56 12.97 0.25
CA GLN A 97 8.68 12.93 -0.93
C GLN A 97 9.38 13.22 -2.28
N LYS A 98 10.67 12.85 -2.39
CA LYS A 98 11.51 13.06 -3.59
C LYS A 98 11.50 11.88 -4.55
N LYS A 99 11.10 10.70 -4.08
CA LYS A 99 10.97 9.50 -4.92
C LYS A 99 9.73 9.62 -5.80
N HIS A 100 9.71 8.89 -6.91
CA HIS A 100 8.56 8.83 -7.80
C HIS A 100 8.56 7.53 -8.60
N LYS A 101 8.53 6.39 -7.89
CA LYS A 101 8.34 5.11 -8.55
C LYS A 101 6.90 4.97 -9.01
N ILE A 102 6.73 4.49 -10.24
CA ILE A 102 5.44 4.20 -10.83
C ILE A 102 5.27 2.70 -11.04
N PRO A 103 4.03 2.18 -10.99
CA PRO A 103 3.79 0.78 -11.29
C PRO A 103 3.95 0.54 -12.78
N ILE A 104 4.64 -0.53 -13.18
CA ILE A 104 4.87 -0.86 -14.60
C ILE A 104 4.06 -2.04 -15.09
N ASP A 105 3.51 -2.85 -14.18
CA ASP A 105 2.64 -3.98 -14.48
C ASP A 105 1.15 -3.65 -14.32
N TRP A 106 0.81 -2.37 -14.15
CA TRP A 106 -0.55 -1.87 -13.92
C TRP A 106 -1.54 -2.11 -15.07
N GLU A 107 -1.07 -2.30 -16.30
CA GLU A 107 -1.93 -2.65 -17.44
C GLU A 107 -2.39 -4.11 -17.41
N GLU A 108 -1.65 -4.97 -16.71
CA GLU A 108 -1.86 -6.42 -16.66
C GLU A 108 -2.30 -6.92 -15.27
N ASN A 109 -2.16 -6.08 -14.23
CA ASN A 109 -2.40 -6.45 -12.84
C ASN A 109 -3.20 -5.35 -12.10
N ASP A 110 -4.29 -5.73 -11.45
CA ASP A 110 -5.14 -4.84 -10.66
C ASP A 110 -4.52 -4.46 -9.30
N CYS A 111 -3.47 -5.18 -8.89
CA CYS A 111 -2.64 -4.95 -7.72
C CYS A 111 -1.15 -5.00 -8.11
N PRO A 112 -0.60 -3.93 -8.72
CA PRO A 112 0.75 -3.89 -9.23
C PRO A 112 1.82 -4.30 -8.22
N GLU A 113 2.72 -5.18 -8.64
CA GLU A 113 3.82 -5.70 -7.81
C GLU A 113 5.15 -5.05 -8.15
N VAL A 114 5.25 -4.46 -9.34
CA VAL A 114 6.50 -4.02 -9.91
C VAL A 114 6.51 -2.51 -10.09
N TRP A 115 7.46 -1.86 -9.42
CA TRP A 115 7.53 -0.41 -9.31
C TRP A 115 8.91 0.06 -9.73
N GLU A 116 8.99 1.04 -10.63
CA GLU A 116 10.28 1.54 -11.14
C GLU A 116 10.35 3.05 -11.21
N ASP A 117 11.58 3.56 -11.12
CA ASP A 117 11.98 4.89 -11.58
C ASP A 117 13.21 4.76 -12.49
N GLU A 118 13.79 5.88 -12.91
CA GLU A 118 14.98 5.92 -13.77
C GLU A 118 16.21 5.20 -13.18
N LYS A 119 16.24 4.94 -11.87
CA LYS A 119 17.42 4.41 -11.17
C LYS A 119 17.29 2.93 -10.88
N GLU A 120 16.14 2.51 -10.35
CA GLU A 120 15.97 1.16 -9.83
C GLU A 120 14.51 0.69 -9.95
N LYS A 121 14.39 -0.62 -10.13
CA LYS A 121 13.14 -1.37 -10.12
C LYS A 121 13.05 -2.21 -8.84
N ILE A 122 11.90 -2.18 -8.21
CA ILE A 122 11.57 -2.93 -7.00
C ILE A 122 10.37 -3.83 -7.30
N GLN A 123 10.40 -5.05 -6.76
CA GLN A 123 9.28 -5.97 -6.79
C GLN A 123 8.83 -6.28 -5.37
N TYR A 124 7.55 -6.09 -5.11
CA TYR A 124 6.91 -6.43 -3.85
C TYR A 124 6.17 -7.75 -3.97
N CYS A 125 6.11 -8.52 -2.88
CA CYS A 125 5.31 -9.73 -2.81
C CYS A 125 4.15 -9.50 -1.84
N TRP A 126 2.96 -9.30 -2.38
CA TRP A 126 1.78 -8.99 -1.59
C TRP A 126 1.12 -10.20 -0.92
N TYR A 127 1.66 -11.40 -1.09
CA TYR A 127 1.03 -12.64 -0.62
C TYR A 127 1.85 -13.31 0.47
N GLU A 128 1.15 -13.93 1.41
CA GLU A 128 1.75 -14.87 2.36
C GLU A 128 2.05 -16.20 1.67
N GLU A 129 2.96 -16.99 2.25
CA GLU A 129 3.31 -18.31 1.69
C GLU A 129 2.11 -19.25 1.57
N GLN A 130 1.12 -19.12 2.47
CA GLN A 130 -0.10 -19.92 2.44
C GLN A 130 -1.18 -19.35 1.51
N GLY A 131 -0.92 -18.22 0.83
CA GLY A 131 -1.90 -17.50 0.02
C GLY A 131 -2.86 -16.65 0.84
N THR A 132 -3.85 -16.04 0.17
CA THR A 132 -4.79 -15.11 0.80
C THR A 132 -5.83 -15.83 1.67
N THR A 133 -5.99 -15.38 2.93
CA THR A 133 -7.10 -15.82 3.78
C THR A 133 -8.33 -14.94 3.50
N LEU A 134 -9.42 -15.54 3.02
CA LEU A 134 -10.68 -14.84 2.76
C LEU A 134 -11.58 -14.94 3.99
N GLU A 135 -11.99 -13.80 4.56
CA GLU A 135 -12.72 -13.75 5.83
C GLU A 135 -14.23 -13.91 5.66
N SER A 136 -14.76 -13.74 4.44
CA SER A 136 -16.20 -13.89 4.19
C SER A 136 -16.57 -14.51 2.84
N LYS A 137 -17.75 -15.15 2.79
CA LYS A 137 -18.38 -15.60 1.54
C LYS A 137 -18.59 -14.46 0.54
N GLN A 138 -18.74 -13.21 0.98
CA GLN A 138 -18.91 -12.05 0.10
C GLN A 138 -17.64 -11.70 -0.67
N GLU A 139 -16.45 -11.94 -0.09
CA GLU A 139 -15.17 -11.76 -0.77
C GLU A 139 -14.96 -12.84 -1.85
N MET A 140 -15.44 -14.06 -1.62
CA MET A 140 -15.44 -15.15 -2.61
C MET A 140 -16.30 -14.83 -3.85
N TYR A 141 -17.42 -14.10 -3.70
CA TYR A 141 -18.34 -13.83 -4.80
C TYR A 141 -17.86 -12.74 -5.78
N ARG A 142 -16.95 -11.86 -5.38
CA ARG A 142 -16.40 -10.80 -6.26
C ARG A 142 -15.30 -11.28 -7.20
N ILE A 143 -14.83 -12.52 -7.04
CA ILE A 143 -13.86 -13.18 -7.96
C ILE A 143 -14.57 -13.68 -9.23
N TYR A 144 -15.90 -13.84 -9.20
CA TYR A 144 -16.68 -14.22 -10.37
C TYR A 144 -17.12 -12.97 -11.14
N ILE A 145 -16.31 -12.55 -12.12
CA ILE A 145 -16.86 -11.83 -13.28
C ILE A 145 -17.58 -12.90 -14.10
N PRO A 146 -18.92 -12.85 -14.25
CA PRO A 146 -19.55 -13.70 -15.24
C PRO A 146 -19.05 -13.23 -16.59
N VAL A 147 -18.24 -14.05 -17.24
CA VAL A 147 -17.91 -13.88 -18.65
C VAL A 147 -19.24 -14.03 -19.40
N ALA A 148 -19.75 -12.91 -19.90
CA ALA A 148 -20.90 -12.88 -20.79
C ALA A 148 -20.48 -13.32 -22.20
#